data_AF-A0A7T8KK75-F1
#
_entry.id   AF-A0A7T8KK75-F1
#
_cell.length_a   1.000
_cell.length_b   1.000
_cell.length_c   1.000
_cell.angle_alpha   90.00
_cell.angle_beta   90.00
_cell.angle_gamma   90.00
#
_symmetry.space_group_name_H-M   'P 1'
#
loop_
_entity.id
_entity.type
_entity.pdbx_description
1 polymer ?
#
loop_
_entity_poly.entity_id
_entity_poly.type
_entity_poly.pdbx_seq_one_letter_code
_entity_poly.pdbx_strand_id
1 'polypeptide(L)'
;MSSEGDIMPPHFFAKGQNVNKEVYLDVMQTVVKPWMTQIAAGRPYLYQQDGAPAHTSNLVQNWCLENLDMFWSKEFWPPAALTSTLRLLLVGRPWRDTNKRAHNTVDSLKAAIIQAVANLSREQ
;
A
#
# COMPACT_ATOMS: atom_id res chain seq x y z
N MET A 1 -5.04 3.52 1.67
CA MET A 1 -5.98 4.60 2.01
C MET A 1 -7.38 4.09 1.75
N SER A 2 -8.32 4.33 2.65
CA SER A 2 -9.74 4.02 2.45
C SER A 2 -10.46 5.18 1.74
N SER A 3 -11.70 4.96 1.28
CA SER A 3 -12.57 6.04 0.80
C SER A 3 -12.93 7.06 1.89
N GLU A 4 -12.83 6.65 3.16
CA GLU A 4 -13.13 7.47 4.33
C GLU A 4 -11.90 8.25 4.84
N GLY A 5 -10.78 8.16 4.12
CA GLY A 5 -9.55 8.89 4.44
C GLY A 5 -8.62 8.23 5.45
N ASP A 6 -8.91 6.99 5.88
CA ASP A 6 -7.98 6.22 6.70
C ASP A 6 -6.71 5.90 5.92
N ILE A 7 -5.54 6.12 6.52
CA ILE A 7 -4.25 5.84 5.89
C ILE A 7 -3.49 4.79 6.69
N MET A 8 -3.12 3.70 6.00
CA MET A 8 -2.28 2.67 6.59
C MET A 8 -0.88 3.22 6.81
N PRO A 9 -0.28 3.05 7.99
CA PRO A 9 1.12 3.38 8.22
C PRO A 9 2.03 2.66 7.20
N PRO A 10 3.12 3.30 6.74
CA PRO A 10 4.05 2.66 5.81
C PRO A 10 4.69 1.41 6.43
N HIS A 11 4.71 0.32 5.68
CA HIS A 11 5.53 -0.85 5.99
C HIS A 11 6.91 -0.70 5.35
N PHE A 12 7.98 -0.83 6.12
CA PHE A 12 9.35 -0.71 5.63
C PHE A 12 10.02 -2.09 5.55
N PHE A 13 10.39 -2.49 4.35
CA PHE A 13 11.18 -3.69 4.11
C PHE A 13 12.64 -3.50 4.56
N ALA A 14 13.29 -4.61 4.90
CA ALA A 14 14.71 -4.60 5.24
C ALA A 14 15.57 -4.23 4.02
N LYS A 15 16.73 -3.60 4.26
CA LYS A 15 17.64 -3.24 3.17
C LYS A 15 18.08 -4.49 2.41
N GLY A 16 17.93 -4.46 1.08
CA GLY A 16 18.30 -5.57 0.20
C GLY A 16 17.28 -6.71 0.14
N GLN A 17 16.16 -6.61 0.86
CA GLN A 17 15.09 -7.60 0.78
C GLN A 17 14.42 -7.53 -0.60
N ASN A 18 14.35 -8.66 -1.28
CA ASN A 18 13.59 -8.79 -2.52
C ASN A 18 12.11 -9.00 -2.18
N VAL A 19 11.25 -8.08 -2.60
CA VAL A 19 9.80 -8.20 -2.45
C VAL A 19 9.26 -9.09 -3.58
N ASN A 20 9.43 -10.40 -3.40
CA ASN A 20 8.82 -11.41 -4.26
C ASN A 20 7.38 -11.70 -3.79
N LYS A 21 6.71 -12.65 -4.46
CA LYS A 21 5.32 -13.03 -4.15
C LYS A 21 5.15 -13.58 -2.74
N GLU A 22 6.12 -14.30 -2.20
CA GLU A 22 6.07 -14.86 -0.85
C GLU A 22 6.19 -13.78 0.23
N VAL A 23 7.17 -12.88 0.10
CA VAL A 23 7.34 -11.73 1.01
C VAL A 23 6.11 -10.81 0.92
N TYR A 24 5.57 -10.62 -0.28
CA TYR A 24 4.37 -9.83 -0.47
C TYR A 24 3.15 -10.45 0.23
N LEU A 25 2.97 -11.77 0.08
CA LEU A 25 1.88 -12.49 0.72
C LEU A 25 1.98 -12.43 2.26
N ASP A 26 3.18 -12.55 2.81
CA ASP A 26 3.41 -12.40 4.25
C ASP A 26 2.94 -11.02 4.76
N VAL A 27 3.28 -9.94 4.05
CA VAL A 27 2.81 -8.59 4.38
C VAL A 27 1.28 -8.46 4.21
N MET A 28 0.71 -9.10 3.19
CA MET A 28 -0.75 -9.13 3.00
C MET A 28 -1.47 -9.75 4.21
N GLN A 29 -0.92 -10.85 4.73
CA GLN A 29 -1.48 -11.61 5.85
C GLN A 29 -1.27 -10.93 7.20
N THR A 30 -0.08 -10.38 7.44
CA THR A 30 0.34 -9.91 8.76
C THR A 30 0.11 -8.41 8.98
N VAL A 31 0.02 -7.63 7.89
CA VAL A 31 -0.11 -6.16 7.97
C VAL A 31 -1.39 -5.68 7.30
N VAL A 32 -1.57 -5.99 6.02
CA VAL A 32 -2.61 -5.34 5.20
C VAL A 32 -4.02 -5.82 5.57
N LYS A 33 -4.27 -7.13 5.63
CA LYS A 33 -5.59 -7.67 5.99
C LYS A 33 -6.00 -7.34 7.41
N PRO A 34 -5.14 -7.46 8.45
CA PRO A 34 -5.49 -7.02 9.79
C PRO A 34 -5.88 -5.54 9.83
N TRP A 35 -5.11 -4.67 9.18
CA TRP A 35 -5.43 -3.24 9.11
C TRP A 35 -6.76 -2.98 8.40
N MET A 36 -7.00 -3.59 7.24
CA MET A 36 -8.27 -3.46 6.51
C MET A 36 -9.45 -3.97 7.32
N THR A 37 -9.31 -5.09 8.02
CA THR A 37 -10.36 -5.66 8.87
C THR A 37 -10.73 -4.69 10.00
N GLN A 38 -9.72 -4.05 10.60
CA GLN A 38 -9.92 -3.04 11.64
C GLN A 38 -10.66 -1.80 11.09
N ILE A 39 -10.19 -1.20 10.00
CA ILE A 39 -10.78 0.05 9.48
C ILE A 39 -12.13 -0.15 8.78
N ALA A 40 -12.35 -1.33 8.19
CA ALA A 40 -13.64 -1.67 7.61
C ALA A 40 -14.71 -1.84 8.69
N ALA A 41 -14.33 -2.30 9.89
CA ALA A 41 -15.23 -2.52 11.02
C ALA A 41 -16.46 -3.38 10.62
N GLY A 42 -16.22 -4.42 9.82
CA GLY A 42 -17.26 -5.33 9.32
C GLY A 42 -18.00 -4.85 8.07
N ARG A 43 -17.68 -3.66 7.53
CA ARG A 43 -18.22 -3.20 6.24
C ARG A 43 -17.51 -3.91 5.08
N PRO A 44 -18.23 -4.24 3.99
CA PRO A 44 -17.60 -4.78 2.80
C PRO A 44 -16.65 -3.74 2.19
N TYR A 45 -15.49 -4.19 1.70
CA TYR A 45 -14.53 -3.33 1.02
C TYR A 45 -14.04 -3.92 -0.30
N LEU A 46 -13.63 -3.02 -1.20
CA LEU A 46 -12.97 -3.37 -2.45
C LEU A 46 -11.48 -3.03 -2.35
N TYR A 47 -10.64 -4.04 -2.56
CA TYR A 47 -9.20 -3.87 -2.51
C TYR A 47 -8.56 -3.69 -3.89
N GLN A 48 -7.63 -2.73 -3.99
CA GLN A 48 -7.00 -2.30 -5.24
C GLN A 48 -5.47 -2.23 -5.09
N GLN A 49 -4.71 -2.75 -6.07
CA GLN A 49 -3.23 -2.78 -6.12
C GLN A 49 -2.74 -2.69 -7.57
N ASP A 50 -1.56 -2.18 -7.87
CA ASP A 50 -1.07 -2.20 -9.26
C ASP A 50 -0.70 -3.62 -9.77
N GLY A 51 -0.42 -3.72 -11.08
CA GLY A 51 -0.10 -4.97 -11.77
C GLY A 51 1.33 -5.50 -11.57
N ALA A 52 2.02 -5.18 -10.46
CA ALA A 52 3.39 -5.66 -10.24
C ALA A 52 3.47 -7.21 -10.24
N PRO A 53 4.60 -7.83 -10.64
CA PRO A 53 4.70 -9.28 -10.76
C PRO A 53 4.39 -10.07 -9.48
N ALA A 54 4.72 -9.52 -8.30
CA ALA A 54 4.37 -10.14 -7.03
C ALA A 54 2.84 -10.19 -6.81
N HIS A 55 2.16 -9.08 -7.13
CA HIS A 55 0.71 -8.91 -6.94
C HIS A 55 -0.09 -9.79 -7.91
N THR A 56 0.37 -9.93 -9.14
CA THR A 56 -0.31 -10.71 -10.19
C THR A 56 0.01 -12.20 -10.18
N SER A 57 0.86 -12.65 -9.24
CA SER A 57 1.16 -14.07 -9.07
C SER A 57 -0.08 -14.86 -8.66
N ASN A 58 -0.23 -16.08 -9.18
CA ASN A 58 -1.39 -16.92 -8.83
C ASN A 58 -1.49 -17.18 -7.32
N LEU A 59 -0.35 -17.27 -6.62
CA LEU A 59 -0.29 -17.43 -5.18
C LEU A 59 -1.03 -16.30 -4.45
N VAL A 60 -0.69 -15.05 -4.78
CA VAL A 60 -1.29 -13.86 -4.14
C VAL A 60 -2.73 -13.66 -4.60
N GLN A 61 -3.02 -13.87 -5.89
CA GLN A 61 -4.37 -13.72 -6.43
C GLN A 61 -5.36 -14.71 -5.81
N ASN A 62 -4.97 -15.98 -5.64
CA ASN A 62 -5.80 -17.00 -4.99
C ASN A 62 -6.05 -16.64 -3.53
N TRP A 63 -5.01 -16.22 -2.80
CA TRP A 63 -5.18 -15.79 -1.42
C TRP A 63 -6.13 -14.58 -1.31
N CYS A 64 -6.01 -13.59 -2.20
CA CYS A 64 -6.92 -12.44 -2.24
C CYS A 64 -8.38 -12.88 -2.47
N LEU A 65 -8.61 -13.81 -3.38
CA LEU A 65 -9.95 -14.35 -3.68
C LEU A 65 -10.56 -15.07 -2.48
N GLU A 66 -9.75 -15.79 -1.71
CA GLU A 66 -10.21 -16.58 -0.56
C GLU A 66 -10.40 -15.73 0.72
N ASN A 67 -9.68 -14.61 0.86
CA ASN A 67 -9.54 -13.91 2.14
C ASN A 67 -10.06 -12.45 2.14
N LEU A 68 -10.37 -11.87 0.98
CA LEU A 68 -10.87 -10.49 0.86
C LEU A 68 -12.34 -10.48 0.39
N ASP A 69 -13.10 -9.47 0.81
CA ASP A 69 -14.51 -9.36 0.43
C ASP A 69 -14.65 -9.16 -1.08
N MET A 70 -13.88 -8.22 -1.63
CA MET A 70 -13.74 -7.96 -3.06
C MET A 70 -12.32 -7.45 -3.35
N PHE A 71 -11.77 -7.79 -4.52
CA PHE A 71 -10.53 -7.21 -5.00
C PHE A 71 -10.50 -7.10 -6.54
N TRP A 72 -9.70 -6.18 -7.06
CA TRP A 72 -9.42 -6.14 -8.50
C TRP A 72 -8.35 -7.16 -8.86
N SER A 73 -8.79 -8.23 -9.52
CA SER A 73 -7.90 -9.26 -10.03
C SER A 73 -6.97 -8.73 -11.12
N LYS A 74 -5.91 -9.49 -11.41
CA LYS A 74 -4.91 -9.12 -12.42
C LYS A 74 -5.51 -8.84 -13.80
N GLU A 75 -6.65 -9.44 -14.12
CA GLU A 75 -7.37 -9.28 -15.39
C GLU A 75 -8.03 -7.90 -15.53
N PHE A 76 -8.28 -7.20 -14.42
CA PHE A 76 -8.92 -5.89 -14.43
C PHE A 76 -7.94 -4.74 -14.72
N TRP A 77 -6.62 -5.00 -14.67
CA TRP A 77 -5.60 -3.98 -14.80
C TRP A 77 -5.27 -3.67 -16.26
N PRO A 78 -5.41 -2.40 -16.71
CA PRO A 78 -4.93 -2.02 -18.04
C PRO A 78 -3.39 -2.17 -18.10
N PRO A 79 -2.82 -2.62 -19.23
CA PRO A 79 -1.37 -2.78 -19.41
C PRO A 79 -0.51 -1.53 -19.16
N ALA A 80 -1.14 -0.34 -19.05
CA ALA A 80 -0.45 0.95 -18.90
C ALA A 80 -1.05 1.88 -17.82
N ALA A 81 -1.87 1.39 -16.88
CA ALA A 81 -2.52 2.25 -15.89
C ALA A 81 -1.59 2.66 -14.73
N LEU A 82 -0.62 3.53 -15.01
CA LEU A 82 0.28 4.16 -14.01
C LEU A 82 -0.32 5.41 -13.34
N THR A 83 -1.64 5.60 -13.38
CA THR A 83 -2.31 6.81 -12.89
C THR A 83 -3.54 6.49 -12.04
N SER A 84 -3.42 5.63 -11.03
CA SER A 84 -4.42 5.64 -9.96
C SER A 84 -4.24 6.91 -9.13
N THR A 85 -5.34 7.54 -8.74
CA THR A 85 -5.35 8.65 -7.75
C THR A 85 -4.54 8.28 -6.49
N LEU A 86 -4.54 6.99 -6.15
CA LEU A 86 -3.72 6.39 -5.09
C LEU A 86 -2.22 6.64 -5.30
N ARG A 87 -1.66 6.51 -6.51
CA ARG A 87 -0.23 6.75 -6.75
C ARG A 87 0.17 8.21 -6.54
N LEU A 88 -0.66 9.15 -6.99
CA LEU A 88 -0.41 10.59 -6.80
C LEU A 88 -0.50 10.99 -5.32
N LEU A 89 -1.48 10.47 -4.59
CA LEU A 89 -1.69 10.81 -3.18
C LEU A 89 -0.72 10.08 -2.25
N LEU A 90 -0.51 8.77 -2.42
CA LEU A 90 0.29 7.96 -1.49
C LEU A 90 1.79 7.99 -1.77
N VAL A 91 2.20 8.26 -3.00
CA VAL A 91 3.62 8.32 -3.38
C VAL A 91 4.00 9.75 -3.73
N GLY A 92 3.27 10.39 -4.65
CA GLY A 92 3.64 11.71 -5.19
C GLY A 92 3.70 12.84 -4.14
N ARG A 93 2.68 12.99 -3.29
CA ARG A 93 2.65 14.03 -2.25
C ARG A 93 3.69 13.77 -1.14
N PRO A 94 3.72 12.59 -0.48
CA PRO A 94 4.72 12.30 0.54
C PRO A 94 6.15 12.44 0.02
N TRP A 95 6.44 11.96 -1.20
CA TRP A 95 7.76 12.10 -1.80
C TRP A 95 8.18 13.57 -1.98
N ARG A 96 7.25 14.44 -2.42
CA ARG A 96 7.53 15.88 -2.53
C ARG A 96 7.82 16.50 -1.17
N ASP A 97 7.06 16.14 -0.13
CA ASP A 97 7.22 16.72 1.19
C ASP A 97 8.49 16.23 1.91
N THR A 98 8.82 14.95 1.78
CA THR A 98 10.03 14.39 2.40
C THR A 98 11.29 14.92 1.74
N ASN A 99 11.29 15.14 0.43
CA ASN A 99 12.47 15.64 -0.30
C ASN A 99 12.68 17.16 -0.22
N LYS A 100 11.83 17.91 0.49
CA LYS A 100 12.10 19.33 0.81
C LYS A 100 13.34 19.52 1.68
N ARG A 101 13.84 18.46 2.31
CA ARG A 101 15.03 18.48 3.18
C ARG A 101 15.93 17.30 2.87
N ALA A 102 17.23 17.49 3.00
CA ALA A 102 18.19 16.39 2.93
C ALA A 102 18.06 15.49 4.18
N HIS A 103 18.29 14.19 3.99
CA HIS A 103 18.28 13.19 5.06
C HIS A 103 19.63 12.51 5.11
N ASN A 104 20.31 12.62 6.26
CA ASN A 104 21.65 12.07 6.43
C ASN A 104 21.64 10.61 6.93
N THR A 105 20.46 10.07 7.24
CA THR A 105 20.29 8.68 7.70
C THR A 105 19.02 8.07 7.12
N VAL A 106 18.96 6.74 7.06
CA VAL A 106 17.75 6.02 6.66
C VAL A 106 16.62 6.25 7.67
N ASP A 107 16.93 6.35 8.96
CA ASP A 107 15.93 6.54 10.01
C ASP A 107 15.29 7.93 9.96
N SER A 108 16.08 8.98 9.70
CA SER A 108 15.52 10.32 9.48
C SER A 108 14.59 10.37 8.27
N LEU A 109 14.93 9.64 7.20
CA LEU A 109 14.06 9.51 6.02
C LEU A 109 12.77 8.75 6.34
N LYS A 110 12.85 7.61 7.04
CA LYS A 110 11.67 6.84 7.46
C LYS A 110 10.73 7.67 8.33
N ALA A 111 11.28 8.40 9.30
CA ALA A 111 10.51 9.29 10.16
C ALA A 111 9.80 10.39 9.36
N ALA A 112 10.48 11.00 8.38
CA ALA A 112 9.89 12.00 7.51
C ALA A 112 8.76 11.41 6.64
N ILE A 113 8.92 10.20 6.11
CA ILE A 113 7.87 9.51 5.34
C ILE A 113 6.65 9.25 6.22
N ILE A 114 6.84 8.71 7.43
CA ILE A 114 5.75 8.46 8.38
C ILE A 114 4.99 9.77 8.67
N GLN A 115 5.72 10.87 8.92
CA GLN A 115 5.11 12.16 9.19
C GLN A 115 4.33 12.71 8.00
N ALA A 116 4.89 12.63 6.78
CA ALA A 116 4.23 13.09 5.57
C ALA A 116 2.93 12.32 5.31
N VAL A 117 2.96 10.99 5.52
CA VAL A 117 1.78 10.12 5.38
C VAL A 117 0.73 10.43 6.45
N ALA A 118 1.14 10.69 7.70
CA ALA A 118 0.23 11.10 8.77
C ALA A 118 -0.40 12.48 8.56
N ASN A 119 0.22 13.36 7.78
CA ASN A 119 -0.38 14.65 7.43
C ASN A 119 -1.47 14.50 6.36
N LEU A 120 -1.34 13.53 5.44
CA LEU A 120 -2.38 13.26 4.43
C LEU A 120 -3.72 12.82 5.03
N SER A 121 -3.71 12.19 6.21
CA SER A 121 -4.94 11.78 6.89
C SER A 121 -5.63 12.95 7.61
N ARG A 122 -4.95 14.11 7.73
CA ARG A 122 -5.48 15.31 8.41
C ARG A 122 -5.99 16.37 7.44
N GLU A 123 -5.63 16.27 6.16
CA GLU A 123 -6.00 17.21 5.10
C GLU A 123 -7.27 16.80 4.34
N GLN A 124 -7.93 15.71 4.75
CA GLN A 124 -9.20 15.21 4.21
C GLN A 124 -10.35 15.60 5.13
#